data_AF-A0A0P9VS26-F1
#
_entry.id   AF-A0A0P9VS26-F1
#
_cell.length_a   1.000
_cell.length_b   1.000
_cell.length_c   1.000
_cell.angle_alpha   90.00
_cell.angle_beta   90.00
_cell.angle_gamma   90.00
#
_symmetry.space_group_name_H-M   'P 1'
#
loop_
_entity.id
_entity.type
_entity.pdbx_description
1 polymer ?
#
loop_
_entity_poly.entity_id
_entity_poly.type
_entity_poly.pdbx_seq_one_letter_code
_entity_poly.pdbx_strand_id
1 'polypeptide(L)' 'MKNPYPEAGRDVHSLLLHADEALYRAKRAGRPQIKIYEPDAGAHYS' A
#
# COMPACT_ATOMS: atom_id res chain seq x y z
N MET A 1 3.71 0.15 -14.68
CA MET A 1 2.96 -0.65 -13.70
C MET A 1 3.89 -0.84 -12.51
N LYS A 2 3.60 -0.26 -11.33
CA LYS A 2 4.47 -0.43 -10.14
C LYS A 2 4.35 -1.88 -9.65
N ASN A 3 5.48 -2.53 -9.39
CA ASN A 3 5.50 -3.86 -8.79
C ASN A 3 5.24 -3.73 -7.28
N PRO A 4 4.40 -4.57 -6.67
CA PRO A 4 4.12 -4.51 -5.23
C PRO A 4 5.24 -5.16 -4.40
N TYR A 5 6.07 -6.02 -5.00
CA TYR A 5 7.20 -6.64 -4.34
C TYR A 5 8.50 -6.31 -5.08
N PRO A 6 9.56 -5.89 -4.38
CA PRO A 6 9.68 -5.69 -2.92
C PRO A 6 9.23 -4.32 -2.39
N GLU A 7 8.70 -3.44 -3.24
CA GLU A 7 8.50 -2.02 -2.96
C GLU A 7 7.41 -1.74 -1.92
N ALA A 8 6.38 -2.60 -1.84
CA ALA A 8 5.33 -2.54 -0.85
C ALA A 8 5.49 -3.63 0.24
N GLY A 9 6.71 -4.13 0.46
CA GLY A 9 7.00 -5.10 1.52
C GLY A 9 7.91 -6.22 1.05
N ARG A 10 8.85 -6.64 1.91
CA ARG A 10 9.83 -7.70 1.62
C ARG A 10 9.40 -9.07 2.14
N ASP A 11 8.31 -9.12 2.89
CA ASP A 11 7.71 -10.33 3.44
C ASP A 11 6.19 -10.31 3.26
N VAL A 12 5.57 -11.48 3.43
CA VAL A 12 4.11 -11.67 3.26
C VAL A 12 3.32 -10.79 4.22
N HIS A 13 3.80 -10.61 5.44
CA HIS A 13 3.10 -9.81 6.44
C HIS A 13 3.01 -8.34 6.02
N SER A 14 4.13 -7.77 5.61
CA SER A 14 4.24 -6.39 5.11
C SER A 14 3.39 -6.17 3.86
N LEU A 15 3.40 -7.11 2.92
CA LEU A 15 2.56 -7.04 1.71
C LEU A 15 1.06 -6.99 2.06
N LEU A 16 0.61 -7.85 2.98
CA LEU A 16 -0.80 -7.91 3.39
C LEU A 16 -1.22 -6.66 4.18
N LEU A 17 -0.35 -6.17 5.08
CA LEU A 17 -0.60 -4.95 5.84
C LEU A 17 -0.77 -3.75 4.91
N HIS A 18 0.12 -3.58 3.94
CA HIS A 18 0.05 -2.48 2.98
C HIS A 18 -1.13 -2.60 2.01
N ALA A 19 -1.52 -3.82 1.64
CA ALA A 19 -2.73 -4.05 0.85
C ALA A 19 -4.00 -3.65 1.62
N ASP A 20 -4.08 -3.99 2.92
CA ASP A 20 -5.20 -3.59 3.78
C ASP A 20 -5.26 -2.06 3.93
N GLU A 21 -4.11 -1.39 4.10
CA GLU A 21 -4.05 0.06 4.17
C GLU A 21 -4.55 0.72 2.87
N ALA A 22 -4.11 0.24 1.71
CA ALA A 22 -4.57 0.73 0.42
C ALA A 22 -6.09 0.52 0.23
N LEU A 23 -6.62 -0.61 0.70
CA LEU A 23 -8.06 -0.91 0.70
C LEU A 23 -8.84 0.09 1.57
N TYR A 24 -8.37 0.38 2.78
CA TYR A 24 -9.00 1.39 3.65
C TYR A 24 -8.95 2.79 3.02
N ARG A 25 -7.82 3.18 2.42
CA ARG A 25 -7.69 4.45 1.68
C ARG A 25 -8.64 4.53 0.49
N ALA A 26 -8.94 3.41 -0.17
CA ALA A 26 -9.93 3.34 -1.25
C ALA A 26 -11.36 3.45 -0.71
N LYS A 27 -11.67 2.72 0.37
CA LYS A 27 -12.98 2.72 1.04
C LYS A 27 -13.37 4.12 1.54
N ARG A 28 -12.43 4.85 2.15
CA ARG A 28 -12.66 6.21 2.67
C ARG A 28 -13.01 7.24 1.60
N ALA A 29 -12.60 7.02 0.35
CA ALA A 29 -12.88 7.94 -0.74
C ALA A 29 -14.29 7.79 -1.34
N GLY A 30 -15.13 6.90 -0.79
CA GLY A 30 -16.58 6.92 -0.96
C GLY A 30 -17.11 6.46 -2.33
N ARG A 31 -16.23 5.95 -3.21
CA ARG A 31 -16.57 5.41 -4.53
C ARG A 31 -15.75 4.15 -4.82
N PRO A 32 -16.28 3.18 -5.60
CA PRO A 32 -15.51 2.02 -6.04
C PRO A 32 -14.24 2.46 -6.78
N GLN A 33 -13.08 2.04 -6.28
CA GLN A 33 -11.78 2.37 -6.87
C GLN A 33 -10.74 1.35 -6.42
N ILE A 34 -9.66 1.27 -7.19
CA ILE A 34 -8.47 0.48 -6.85
C ILE A 34 -7.39 1.47 -6.42
N LYS A 35 -6.73 1.18 -5.29
CA LYS A 35 -5.53 1.89 -4.85
C LYS A 35 -4.39 0.91 -4.63
N ILE A 36 -3.18 1.33 -4.99
CA ILE A 36 -1.95 0.63 -4.68
C ILE A 36 -1.33 1.33 -3.46
N TYR A 37 -0.71 0.57 -2.57
CA TYR A 37 0.01 1.15 -1.45
C TYR A 37 1.11 2.09 -1.97
N GLU A 38 1.15 3.29 -1.41
CA GLU A 38 2.21 4.25 -1.65
C GLU A 38 2.79 4.63 -0.29
N PRO A 39 4.06 4.29 -0.01
CA PRO A 39 4.71 4.71 1.22
C PRO A 39 4.75 6.24 1.23
N ASP A 40 4.47 6.83 2.39
CA ASP A 40 4.57 8.28 2.54
C ASP A 40 6.00 8.69 2.19
N ALA A 41 6.16 9.77 1.43
CA ALA A 41 7.45 10.21 0.87
C ALA A 41 8.55 10.53 1.91
N GLY A 42 8.31 10.31 3.20
CA GLY A 42 9.25 10.42 4.30
C GLY A 42 9.56 9.09 5.02
N ALA A 43 8.98 7.96 4.63
CA ALA A 43 9.28 6.64 5.21
C ALA A 43 10.56 6.03 4.60
N HIS A 44 11.61 6.85 4.42
CA HIS A 44 12.97 6.32 4.47
C HIS A 44 13.25 6.00 5.93
N TYR A 45 12.99 4.77 6.34
CA TYR A 45 13.60 4.25 7.56
C TYR A 45 15.11 4.40 7.40
N SER A 46 15.68 5.31 8.19
CA SER A 46 17.13 5.45 8.38
C SER A 46 17.68 4.20 9.06
#